data_AF-A0A2A5T6D7-F1
#
_entry.id   AF-A0A2A5T6D7-F1
#
_cell.length_a   1.000
_cell.length_b   1.000
_cell.length_c   1.000
_cell.angle_alpha   90.00
_cell.angle_beta   90.00
_cell.angle_gamma   90.00
#
_symmetry.space_group_name_H-M   'P 1'
#
loop_
_entity.id
_entity.type
_entity.pdbx_description
1 polymer ?
#
loop_
_entity_poly.entity_id
_entity_poly.type
_entity_poly.pdbx_seq_one_letter_code
_entity_poly.pdbx_strand_id
1 'polypeptide(L)' 'MNNLDADVVDICQTFLPAWEKYLISSSIKQRNKPSRFSVSEVMTIVMAFY' A
#
# COMPACT_ATOMS: atom_id res chain seq x y z
N MET A 1 10.70 -17.46 11.28
CA MET A 1 9.77 -16.70 10.42
C MET A 1 8.88 -15.89 11.34
N ASN A 2 8.68 -14.57 11.11
CA ASN A 2 7.55 -13.74 11.61
C ASN A 2 7.87 -12.22 11.75
N ASN A 3 9.09 -11.73 11.53
CA ASN A 3 9.37 -10.28 11.65
C ASN A 3 9.17 -9.47 10.36
N LEU A 4 9.27 -10.10 9.18
CA LEU A 4 9.14 -9.37 7.90
C LEU A 4 7.68 -9.00 7.60
N ASP A 5 6.75 -9.92 7.85
CA ASP A 5 5.31 -9.67 7.69
C ASP A 5 4.79 -8.58 8.64
N ALA A 6 5.30 -8.53 9.86
CA ALA A 6 4.90 -7.52 10.84
C ALA A 6 5.30 -6.10 10.39
N ASP A 7 6.50 -5.96 9.83
CA ASP A 7 7.02 -4.69 9.31
C ASP A 7 6.24 -4.24 8.08
N VAL A 8 5.96 -5.16 7.14
CA VAL A 8 5.13 -4.86 5.94
C VAL A 8 3.71 -4.44 6.33
N VAL A 9 3.12 -5.07 7.35
CA VAL A 9 1.78 -4.71 7.85
C VAL A 9 1.75 -3.30 8.45
N ASP A 10 2.74 -2.95 9.28
CA ASP A 10 2.84 -1.62 9.89
C ASP A 10 2.99 -0.52 8.84
N ILE A 11 3.81 -0.80 7.82
CA ILE A 11 4.02 0.11 6.70
C ILE A 11 2.75 0.25 5.87
N CYS A 12 2.03 -0.84 5.58
CA CYS A 12 0.75 -0.77 4.87
C CYS A 12 -0.29 0.04 5.66
N GLN A 13 -0.37 -0.13 6.99
CA GLN A 13 -1.29 0.62 7.85
C GLN A 13 -1.00 2.12 7.86
N THR A 14 0.27 2.51 7.81
CA THR A 14 0.68 3.93 7.79
C THR A 14 0.58 4.53 6.38
N PHE A 15 0.92 3.76 5.35
CA PHE A 15 0.98 4.20 3.96
C PHE A 15 -0.40 4.38 3.34
N LEU A 16 -1.35 3.46 3.58
CA LEU A 16 -2.69 3.53 3.00
C LEU A 16 -3.42 4.86 3.28
N PRO A 17 -3.53 5.35 4.53
CA PRO A 17 -4.17 6.63 4.81
C PRO A 17 -3.44 7.81 4.16
N ALA A 18 -2.10 7.77 4.09
CA ALA A 18 -1.31 8.82 3.45
C ALA A 18 -1.53 8.82 1.92
N TRP A 19 -1.60 7.64 1.32
CA TRP A 19 -1.87 7.45 -0.11
C TRP A 19 -3.27 7.93 -0.49
N GLU A 20 -4.30 7.61 0.30
CA GLU A 20 -5.66 8.11 0.06
C GLU A 20 -5.72 9.64 0.15
N LYS A 21 -5.08 10.25 1.15
CA LYS A 21 -4.98 11.72 1.25
C LYS A 21 -4.28 12.32 0.04
N TYR A 22 -3.20 11.69 -0.43
CA TYR A 22 -2.51 12.11 -1.64
C TYR A 22 -3.42 12.01 -2.88
N LEU A 23 -4.16 10.91 -3.07
CA LEU A 23 -5.10 10.74 -4.18
C LEU A 23 -6.21 11.79 -4.18
N ILE A 24 -6.75 12.12 -3.00
CA ILE A 24 -7.75 13.18 -2.84
C ILE A 24 -7.13 14.55 -3.21
N SER A 25 -5.91 14.85 -2.72
CA SER A 25 -5.23 16.12 -2.99
C SER A 25 -4.81 16.30 -4.44
N SER A 26 -4.42 15.21 -5.12
CA SER A 26 -3.98 15.22 -6.51
C SER A 26 -5.16 15.29 -7.49
N SER A 27 -6.40 15.21 -7.00
CA SER A 27 -7.63 15.15 -7.81
C SER A 27 -7.63 13.99 -8.82
N ILE A 28 -6.76 13.00 -8.63
CA ILE A 28 -6.65 11.84 -9.50
C ILE A 28 -7.84 10.94 -9.20
N LYS A 29 -8.87 11.01 -10.06
CA LYS A 29 -9.98 10.06 -10.04
C LYS A 29 -9.48 8.68 -10.48
N GLN A 30 -9.09 7.86 -9.52
CA GLN A 30 -8.86 6.43 -9.73
C GLN A 30 -10.11 5.63 -9.39
N ARG A 31 -10.36 4.57 -10.17
CA ARG A 31 -11.44 3.64 -9.94
C ARG A 31 -11.10 2.80 -8.70
N ASN A 32 -11.91 2.91 -7.63
CA ASN A 32 -11.77 2.06 -6.44
C ASN A 32 -12.31 0.65 -6.72
N LYS A 33 -11.61 -0.09 -7.59
CA LYS A 33 -11.89 -1.50 -7.85
C LYS A 33 -10.85 -2.33 -7.10
N PRO A 34 -11.26 -3.30 -6.26
CA PRO A 34 -10.32 -4.18 -5.61
C PRO A 34 -9.43 -4.85 -6.67
N SER A 35 -8.12 -4.68 -6.48
CA SER A 35 -7.12 -5.33 -7.31
C SER A 35 -7.06 -6.83 -6.98
N ARG A 36 -6.45 -7.64 -7.85
CA ARG A 36 -6.18 -9.06 -7.53
C ARG A 36 -5.09 -9.23 -6.46
N PHE A 37 -4.29 -8.19 -6.25
CA PHE A 37 -3.25 -8.14 -5.23
C PHE A 37 -3.74 -7.45 -3.97
N SER A 38 -3.38 -8.01 -2.83
CA SER A 38 -3.47 -7.35 -1.54
C SER A 38 -2.49 -6.19 -1.44
N VAL A 39 -2.75 -5.25 -0.53
CA VAL A 39 -1.88 -4.10 -0.30
C VAL A 39 -0.48 -4.56 0.15
N SER A 40 -0.40 -5.60 0.98
CA SER A 40 0.87 -6.19 1.42
C SER A 40 1.67 -6.79 0.26
N GLU A 41 1.04 -7.45 -0.70
CA GLU A 41 1.73 -7.93 -1.91
C GLU A 41 2.28 -6.78 -2.75
N VAL A 42 1.49 -5.72 -2.95
CA VAL A 42 1.96 -4.53 -3.68
C VAL A 42 3.12 -3.88 -2.94
N MET A 43 3.03 -3.74 -1.61
CA MET A 43 4.09 -3.17 -0.79
C MET A 43 5.36 -4.02 -0.84
N THR A 44 5.21 -5.35 -0.81
CA THR A 44 6.32 -6.31 -0.93
C THR A 44 7.01 -6.17 -2.29
N ILE A 45 6.25 -6.02 -3.38
CA ILE A 45 6.80 -5.75 -4.71
C ILE A 45 7.56 -4.42 -4.71
N VAL A 46 6.99 -3.35 -4.16
CA VAL A 46 7.64 -2.04 -4.08
C VAL A 46 8.96 -2.12 -3.31
N MET A 47 8.99 -2.80 -2.16
CA MET A 47 10.20 -3.02 -1.38
C MET A 47 11.23 -3.89 -2.11
N ALA A 48 10.81 -4.87 -2.91
CA ALA A 48 11.73 -5.73 -3.67
C ALA A 48 12.46 -4.99 -4.80
N PHE A 49 11.94 -3.84 -5.25
CA PHE A 49 12.53 -3.00 -6.29
C PHE A 49 13.17 -1.71 -5.75
N TYR A 50 13.23 -1.54 -4.43
CA TYR A 50 13.85 -0.40 -3.74
C TYR A 50 15.20 -0.84 -3.15
#